data_AF-A0A8H2VB47-F1
#
_entry.id   AF-A0A8H2VB47-F1
#
_cell.length_a   1.000
_cell.length_b   1.000
_cell.length_c   1.000
_cell.angle_alpha   90.00
_cell.angle_beta   90.00
_cell.angle_gamma   90.00
#
_symmetry.space_group_name_H-M   'P 1'
#
loop_
_entity.id
_entity.type
_entity.pdbx_description
1 polymer ?
#
loop_
_entity_poly.entity_id
_entity_poly.type
_entity_poly.pdbx_seq_one_letter_code
_entity_poly.pdbx_strand_id
1 'polypeptide(L)'
;MSTQNRIKILAPEPITLLQNEENDTPHMPTLPGIPTRKHRACSSVNDNFNFSKVSVTDCTILKGDNTSKFAMWKITIILQPSETLIERTNKPQVAYPKVQTYKRYSDFVTFRNIIINKIVTNGETSENILLLSKIPKLPPKIPWYEIWQYQKANYNKKWLIERRIGLEIFLNGIVLNQDVVQICRSEILRFLEEPSPE
;
A
#
# COMPACT_ATOMS: atom_id res chain seq x y z
N MET A 1 43.55 5.51 -18.05
CA MET A 1 42.43 6.29 -18.59
C MET A 1 41.63 5.41 -19.53
N SER A 2 40.37 5.09 -19.20
CA SER A 2 39.37 4.61 -20.16
C SER A 2 38.00 4.83 -19.53
N THR A 3 37.39 5.94 -19.94
CA THR A 3 36.02 6.34 -19.63
C THR A 3 35.08 5.59 -20.57
N GLN A 4 34.33 4.62 -20.06
CA GLN A 4 33.24 4.02 -20.84
C GLN A 4 31.90 4.62 -20.43
N ASN A 5 31.31 5.25 -21.44
CA ASN A 5 30.13 6.09 -21.43
C ASN A 5 28.89 5.37 -20.90
N ARG A 6 28.24 5.98 -19.91
CA ARG A 6 26.87 5.66 -19.53
C ARG A 6 25.94 6.06 -20.67
N ILE A 7 25.26 5.09 -21.28
CA ILE A 7 24.14 5.36 -22.19
C ILE A 7 23.01 5.95 -21.34
N LYS A 8 22.78 7.26 -21.49
CA LYS A 8 21.59 7.93 -20.95
C LYS A 8 20.43 7.62 -21.89
N ILE A 9 19.61 6.65 -21.54
CA ILE A 9 18.35 6.39 -22.24
C ILE A 9 17.35 7.45 -21.75
N LEU A 10 17.15 8.49 -22.55
CA LEU A 10 16.03 9.41 -22.40
C LEU A 10 14.76 8.70 -22.90
N ALA A 11 13.67 8.79 -22.12
CA ALA A 11 12.37 8.35 -22.57
C ALA A 11 11.90 9.22 -23.74
N PRO A 12 11.21 8.66 -24.75
CA PRO A 12 10.70 9.43 -25.88
C PRO A 12 9.67 10.45 -25.40
N GLU A 13 9.74 11.67 -25.93
CA GLU A 13 8.74 12.70 -25.67
C GLU A 13 7.36 12.26 -26.19
N PRO A 14 6.27 12.52 -25.45
CA PRO A 14 4.93 12.18 -25.91
C PRO A 14 4.54 13.03 -27.12
N ILE A 15 4.08 12.37 -28.18
CA ILE A 15 3.57 13.02 -29.40
C ILE A 15 2.35 13.88 -29.03
N THR A 16 2.48 15.19 -29.22
CA THR A 16 1.36 16.14 -29.12
C THR A 16 0.59 16.09 -30.44
N LEU A 17 -0.64 15.58 -30.40
CA LEU A 17 -1.57 15.73 -31.53
C LEU A 17 -2.00 17.19 -31.59
N LEU A 18 -1.35 17.96 -32.46
CA LEU A 18 -1.80 19.29 -32.86
C LEU A 18 -3.09 19.14 -33.67
N GLN A 19 -4.20 19.62 -33.12
CA GLN A 19 -5.28 20.17 -33.94
C GLN A 19 -5.14 21.70 -33.90
N ASN A 20 -4.65 22.26 -35.00
CA ASN A 20 -4.82 23.66 -35.37
C ASN A 20 -6.35 23.93 -35.47
N GLU A 21 -6.93 25.10 -35.23
CA GLU A 21 -6.52 26.45 -35.58
C GLU A 21 -7.06 27.50 -34.57
N GLU A 22 -6.26 28.55 -34.41
CA GLU A 22 -6.62 29.97 -34.25
C GLU A 22 -7.75 30.37 -33.28
N ASN A 23 -7.34 31.01 -32.17
CA ASN A 23 -7.77 32.38 -31.90
C ASN A 23 -6.84 33.04 -30.87
N ASP A 24 -6.18 34.11 -31.31
CA ASP A 24 -5.49 35.06 -30.45
C ASP A 24 -6.45 35.67 -29.42
N THR A 25 -6.06 35.67 -28.14
CA THR A 25 -6.19 36.84 -27.24
C THR A 25 -5.59 36.55 -25.85
N PRO A 26 -4.81 37.48 -25.25
CA PRO A 26 -4.27 37.32 -23.91
C PRO A 26 -5.16 38.02 -22.88
N HIS A 27 -5.68 37.31 -21.87
CA HIS A 27 -6.00 37.89 -20.56
C HIS A 27 -6.39 36.83 -19.51
N MET A 28 -5.66 36.80 -18.39
CA MET A 28 -6.12 36.23 -17.11
C MET A 28 -7.23 37.12 -16.53
N PRO A 29 -8.25 36.56 -15.84
CA PRO A 29 -8.11 36.29 -14.40
C PRO A 29 -8.82 35.03 -13.87
N THR A 30 -8.35 34.62 -12.70
CA THR A 30 -8.76 33.51 -11.82
C THR A 30 -10.27 33.46 -11.49
N LEU A 31 -10.92 32.30 -11.63
CA LEU A 31 -12.20 31.96 -10.97
C LEU A 31 -12.34 30.44 -10.67
N PRO A 32 -13.17 30.07 -9.68
CA PRO A 32 -13.19 28.78 -9.01
C PRO A 32 -13.98 27.75 -9.81
N GLY A 33 -13.50 26.50 -9.81
CA GLY A 33 -14.17 25.41 -10.51
C GLY A 33 -13.25 24.52 -11.34
N ILE A 34 -11.95 24.46 -11.05
CA ILE A 34 -11.10 23.41 -11.61
C ILE A 34 -11.62 22.09 -11.03
N PRO A 35 -12.18 21.16 -11.83
CA PRO A 35 -12.40 19.82 -11.34
C PRO A 35 -11.01 19.26 -11.07
N THR A 36 -10.65 19.18 -9.79
CA THR A 36 -9.56 18.31 -9.37
C THR A 36 -9.85 16.98 -10.04
N ARG A 37 -8.94 16.55 -10.91
CA ARG A 37 -9.02 15.28 -11.62
C ARG A 37 -8.97 14.22 -10.54
N LYS A 38 -10.13 13.91 -9.94
CA LYS A 38 -10.32 12.75 -9.07
C LYS A 38 -9.80 11.62 -9.92
N HIS A 39 -8.67 11.04 -9.51
CA HIS A 39 -8.22 9.77 -10.01
C HIS A 39 -9.42 8.83 -9.80
N ARG A 40 -10.22 8.65 -10.85
CA ARG A 40 -11.09 7.49 -10.98
C ARG A 40 -10.11 6.34 -11.12
N ALA A 41 -9.62 5.84 -9.99
CA ALA A 41 -9.02 4.52 -9.92
C ALA A 41 -10.03 3.62 -10.62
N CYS A 42 -9.67 3.13 -11.81
CA CYS A 42 -10.56 2.34 -12.64
C CYS A 42 -10.85 1.04 -11.89
N SER A 43 -12.01 0.98 -11.22
CA SER A 43 -12.46 -0.18 -10.46
C SER A 43 -12.39 -1.47 -11.29
N SER A 44 -12.65 -1.38 -12.59
CA SER A 44 -12.64 -2.54 -13.50
C SER A 44 -11.28 -3.19 -13.74
N VAL A 45 -10.17 -2.47 -13.52
CA VAL A 45 -8.81 -3.05 -13.67
C VAL A 45 -8.42 -3.78 -12.39
N ASN A 46 -8.78 -3.22 -11.23
CA ASN A 46 -8.45 -3.79 -9.94
C ASN A 46 -9.21 -5.09 -9.67
N ASP A 47 -10.43 -5.26 -10.17
CA ASP A 47 -11.21 -6.49 -9.96
C ASP A 47 -10.69 -7.71 -10.74
N ASN A 48 -9.73 -7.50 -11.64
CA ASN A 48 -9.10 -8.59 -12.39
C ASN A 48 -8.04 -9.35 -11.59
N PHE A 49 -7.75 -8.93 -10.36
CA PHE A 49 -6.70 -9.51 -9.54
C PHE A 49 -7.16 -9.72 -8.09
N ASN A 50 -6.84 -10.91 -7.58
CA ASN A 50 -7.01 -11.28 -6.18
C ASN A 50 -5.68 -11.19 -5.45
N PHE A 51 -5.73 -10.92 -4.15
CA PHE A 51 -4.54 -10.98 -3.30
C PHE A 51 -4.17 -12.44 -3.07
N SER A 52 -2.94 -12.83 -3.41
CA SER A 52 -2.47 -14.21 -3.26
C SER A 52 -1.62 -14.38 -2.01
N LYS A 53 -0.61 -13.52 -1.84
CA LYS A 53 0.33 -13.62 -0.72
C LYS A 53 0.96 -12.28 -0.41
N VAL A 54 1.18 -12.03 0.87
CA VAL A 54 2.02 -10.93 1.37
C VAL A 54 3.28 -11.48 2.02
N SER A 55 4.41 -10.84 1.75
CA SER A 55 5.65 -11.06 2.47
C SER A 55 6.14 -9.76 3.08
N VAL A 56 6.52 -9.80 4.35
CA VAL A 56 7.18 -8.68 5.04
C VAL A 56 8.63 -9.06 5.25
N THR A 57 9.53 -8.36 4.56
CA THR A 57 10.97 -8.61 4.61
C THR A 57 11.65 -7.70 5.63
N ASP A 58 12.97 -7.84 5.79
CA ASP A 58 13.75 -7.10 6.78
C ASP A 58 13.49 -5.58 6.74
N CYS A 59 13.55 -4.97 7.91
CA CYS A 59 13.35 -3.53 8.03
C CYS A 59 14.65 -2.76 7.77
N THR A 60 14.50 -1.58 7.18
CA THR A 60 15.54 -0.56 7.12
C THR A 60 15.35 0.42 8.26
N ILE A 61 16.43 0.72 9.00
CA ILE A 61 16.40 1.72 10.07
C ILE A 61 16.83 3.05 9.48
N LEU A 62 15.91 4.00 9.41
CA LEU A 62 16.17 5.35 8.94
C LEU A 62 16.36 6.31 10.11
N LYS A 63 17.16 7.35 9.89
CA LYS A 63 17.28 8.48 10.83
C LYS A 63 16.20 9.49 10.46
N GLY A 64 15.37 9.86 11.44
CA GLY A 64 14.49 11.01 11.35
C GLY A 64 15.14 12.25 11.94
N ASP A 65 14.32 13.28 12.13
CA ASP A 65 14.75 14.54 12.72
C ASP A 65 15.17 14.35 14.18
N ASN A 66 16.04 15.25 14.66
CA ASN A 66 16.48 15.31 16.06
C ASN A 66 17.05 13.98 16.60
N THR A 67 17.86 13.28 15.80
CA THR A 67 18.52 11.99 16.13
C THR A 67 17.57 10.80 16.33
N SER A 68 16.28 10.98 16.10
CA SER A 68 15.31 9.90 16.15
C SER A 68 15.62 8.86 15.06
N LYS A 69 15.28 7.60 15.33
CA LYS A 69 15.34 6.52 14.35
C LYS A 69 13.97 5.89 14.26
N PHE A 70 13.65 5.33 13.10
CA PHE A 70 12.46 4.52 12.88
C PHE A 70 12.75 3.37 11.91
N ALA A 71 11.99 2.29 12.04
CA ALA A 71 12.08 1.12 11.18
C ALA A 71 11.01 1.17 10.09
N MET A 72 11.42 1.01 8.83
CA MET A 72 10.54 0.83 7.67
C MET A 72 10.59 -0.61 7.19
N TRP A 73 9.42 -1.23 7.10
CA TRP A 73 9.22 -2.60 6.67
C TRP A 73 8.94 -2.64 5.19
N LYS A 74 9.71 -3.45 4.44
CA LYS A 74 9.43 -3.71 3.03
C LYS A 74 8.34 -4.78 2.92
N ILE A 75 7.23 -4.40 2.33
CA ILE A 75 6.07 -5.26 2.06
C ILE A 75 6.08 -5.60 0.57
N THR A 76 5.97 -6.89 0.25
CA THR A 76 5.79 -7.37 -1.12
C THR A 76 4.49 -8.15 -1.22
N ILE A 77 3.61 -7.76 -2.13
CA ILE A 77 2.34 -8.44 -2.39
C ILE A 77 2.36 -9.05 -3.78
N ILE A 78 1.93 -10.30 -3.84
CA ILE A 78 1.74 -11.05 -5.09
C ILE A 78 0.24 -11.06 -5.38
N LEU A 79 -0.10 -10.59 -6.57
CA LEU A 79 -1.46 -10.60 -7.09
C LEU A 79 -1.65 -11.80 -8.01
N GLN A 80 -2.78 -12.49 -7.86
CA GLN A 80 -3.19 -13.59 -8.71
C GLN A 80 -4.27 -13.12 -9.68
N PRO A 81 -4.15 -13.44 -10.98
CA PRO A 81 -5.22 -13.21 -11.95
C PRO A 81 -6.56 -13.80 -11.48
N SER A 82 -7.65 -13.06 -11.62
CA SER A 82 -9.00 -13.59 -11.40
C SER A 82 -9.36 -14.59 -12.51
N GLU A 83 -10.25 -15.54 -12.20
CA GLU A 83 -10.78 -16.49 -13.17
C GLU A 83 -11.42 -15.77 -14.37
N THR A 84 -12.14 -14.68 -14.10
CA THR A 84 -12.77 -13.83 -15.13
C THR A 84 -11.77 -13.22 -16.10
N LEU A 85 -10.56 -12.85 -15.63
CA LEU A 85 -9.51 -12.31 -16.50
C LEU A 85 -8.90 -13.43 -17.37
N ILE A 86 -8.70 -14.61 -16.79
CA ILE A 86 -8.16 -15.79 -17.49
C ILE A 86 -9.11 -16.20 -18.62
N GLU A 87 -10.41 -16.30 -18.32
CA GLU A 87 -11.46 -16.60 -19.31
C GLU A 87 -11.52 -15.57 -20.43
N ARG A 88 -11.50 -14.26 -20.11
CA ARG A 88 -11.55 -13.20 -21.13
C ARG A 88 -10.33 -13.20 -22.06
N THR A 89 -9.16 -13.52 -21.52
CA THR A 89 -7.91 -13.42 -22.29
C THR A 89 -7.60 -14.69 -23.08
N ASN A 90 -8.28 -15.81 -22.83
CA ASN A 90 -8.02 -17.13 -23.46
C ASN A 90 -6.52 -17.51 -23.44
N LYS A 91 -5.76 -16.96 -22.49
CA LYS A 91 -4.32 -17.16 -22.36
C LYS A 91 -4.06 -17.82 -21.01
N PRO A 92 -3.49 -19.05 -20.98
CA PRO A 92 -3.19 -19.74 -19.74
C PRO A 92 -2.04 -19.10 -18.95
N GLN A 93 -1.29 -18.16 -19.54
CA GLN A 93 -0.15 -17.48 -18.93
C GLN A 93 -0.45 -15.99 -18.73
N VAL A 94 -1.28 -15.69 -17.74
CA VAL A 94 -1.37 -14.33 -17.23
C VAL A 94 -0.28 -14.14 -16.16
N ALA A 95 0.48 -13.06 -16.25
CA ALA A 95 1.52 -12.74 -15.26
C ALA A 95 0.92 -12.54 -13.86
N TYR A 96 1.71 -12.81 -12.82
CA TYR A 96 1.37 -12.55 -11.42
C TYR A 96 2.06 -11.24 -10.99
N PRO A 97 1.36 -10.10 -10.98
CA PRO A 97 1.97 -8.82 -10.64
C PRO A 97 2.50 -8.83 -9.21
N LYS A 98 3.61 -8.10 -9.00
CA LYS A 98 4.20 -7.90 -7.68
C LYS A 98 4.19 -6.41 -7.35
N VAL A 99 3.57 -6.06 -6.23
CA VAL A 99 3.56 -4.69 -5.70
C VAL A 99 4.50 -4.64 -4.50
N GLN A 100 5.34 -3.61 -4.46
CA GLN A 100 6.26 -3.37 -3.34
C GLN A 100 5.95 -2.02 -2.72
N THR A 101 5.87 -1.98 -1.40
CA THR A 101 5.66 -0.75 -0.62
C THR A 101 6.45 -0.82 0.69
N TYR A 102 6.62 0.33 1.33
CA TYR A 102 7.38 0.45 2.56
C TYR A 102 6.57 1.17 3.63
N LYS A 103 6.48 0.58 4.83
CA LYS A 103 5.62 1.09 5.90
C LYS A 103 6.30 1.06 7.26
N ARG A 104 6.01 2.08 8.07
CA ARG A 104 6.35 2.10 9.50
C ARG A 104 5.35 1.26 10.26
N TYR A 105 5.74 0.76 11.44
CA TYR A 105 4.82 0.03 12.32
C TYR A 105 3.55 0.84 12.66
N SER A 106 3.68 2.16 12.83
CA SER A 106 2.54 3.07 13.03
C SER A 106 1.50 2.99 11.92
N ASP A 107 1.93 2.80 10.67
CA ASP A 107 1.03 2.77 9.53
C ASP A 107 0.14 1.51 9.57
N PHE A 108 0.67 0.39 10.07
CA PHE A 108 -0.13 -0.82 10.31
C PHE A 108 -1.16 -0.63 11.42
N VAL A 109 -0.82 0.16 12.46
CA VAL A 109 -1.76 0.51 13.52
C VAL A 109 -2.92 1.34 12.96
N THR A 110 -2.59 2.39 12.20
CA THR A 110 -3.58 3.24 11.53
C THR A 110 -4.44 2.44 10.57
N PHE A 111 -3.81 1.58 9.75
CA PHE A 111 -4.51 0.70 8.81
C PHE A 111 -5.48 -0.25 9.51
N ARG A 112 -5.06 -0.93 10.59
CA ARG A 112 -5.95 -1.81 11.36
C ARG A 112 -7.18 -1.06 11.89
N ASN A 113 -6.99 0.16 12.41
CA ASN A 113 -8.08 0.96 12.93
C ASN A 113 -9.04 1.39 11.80
N ILE A 114 -8.51 1.72 10.62
CA ILE A 114 -9.33 2.02 9.44
C ILE A 114 -10.18 0.82 9.05
N ILE A 115 -9.61 -0.40 8.99
CA ILE A 115 -10.34 -1.63 8.67
C ILE A 115 -11.46 -1.89 9.68
N ILE A 116 -11.16 -1.79 10.97
CA ILE A 116 -12.15 -1.98 12.05
C ILE A 116 -13.29 -0.97 11.91
N ASN A 117 -12.95 0.31 11.77
CA ASN A 117 -13.95 1.36 11.63
C ASN A 117 -14.82 1.13 10.40
N LYS A 118 -14.23 0.73 9.28
CA LYS A 118 -14.97 0.45 8.04
C LYS A 118 -16.00 -0.66 8.23
N ILE A 119 -15.60 -1.76 8.88
CA ILE A 119 -16.50 -2.90 9.17
C ILE A 119 -17.62 -2.48 10.12
N VAL A 120 -17.31 -1.72 11.17
CA VAL A 120 -18.34 -1.20 12.11
C VAL A 120 -19.32 -0.27 11.39
N THR A 121 -18.83 0.63 10.54
CA THR A 121 -19.69 1.57 9.80
C THR A 121 -20.53 0.93 8.70
N ASN A 122 -20.24 -0.31 8.31
CA ASN A 122 -20.99 -1.04 7.28
C ASN A 122 -22.27 -1.71 7.82
N GLY A 123 -22.63 -1.44 9.09
CA GLY A 123 -23.84 -1.90 9.76
C GLY A 123 -23.54 -2.69 11.04
N GLU A 124 -24.34 -2.50 12.09
CA GLU A 124 -24.23 -3.32 13.30
C GLU A 124 -25.01 -4.63 13.12
N THR A 125 -24.43 -5.56 12.39
CA THR A 125 -24.95 -6.93 12.23
C THR A 125 -24.12 -7.90 13.04
N SER A 126 -24.73 -8.96 13.57
CA SER A 126 -24.03 -10.04 14.29
C SER A 126 -22.86 -10.62 13.48
N GLU A 127 -22.97 -10.64 12.15
CA GLU A 127 -21.92 -11.06 11.22
C GLU A 127 -20.69 -10.15 11.26
N ASN A 128 -20.88 -8.83 11.38
CA ASN A 128 -19.78 -7.87 11.47
C ASN A 128 -19.04 -7.99 12.80
N ILE A 129 -19.73 -8.30 13.89
CA ILE A 129 -19.09 -8.59 15.19
C ILE A 129 -18.21 -9.85 15.08
N LEU A 130 -18.72 -10.91 14.45
CA LEU A 130 -17.94 -12.11 14.17
C LEU A 130 -16.75 -11.81 13.25
N LEU A 131 -16.93 -10.96 12.24
CA LEU A 131 -15.85 -10.57 11.33
C LEU A 131 -14.74 -9.79 12.04
N LEU A 132 -15.10 -8.86 12.94
CA LEU A 132 -14.14 -8.13 13.77
C LEU A 132 -13.28 -9.07 14.63
N SER A 133 -13.87 -10.16 15.13
CA SER A 133 -13.13 -11.18 15.90
C SER A 133 -12.10 -11.93 15.05
N LYS A 134 -12.31 -12.01 13.73
CA LYS A 134 -11.38 -12.64 12.78
C LYS A 134 -10.23 -11.72 12.35
N ILE A 135 -10.27 -10.42 12.68
CA ILE A 135 -9.18 -9.50 12.34
C ILE A 135 -7.96 -9.83 13.20
N PRO A 136 -6.80 -10.16 12.59
CA PRO A 136 -5.61 -10.49 13.35
C PRO A 136 -5.15 -9.34 14.26
N LYS A 137 -4.54 -9.72 15.38
CA LYS A 137 -3.88 -8.76 16.27
C LYS A 137 -2.54 -8.35 15.66
N LEU A 138 -2.17 -7.09 15.85
CA LEU A 138 -0.82 -6.63 15.52
C LEU A 138 0.20 -7.20 16.51
N PRO A 139 1.46 -7.39 16.10
CA PRO A 139 2.52 -7.72 17.05
C PRO A 139 2.62 -6.61 18.11
N PRO A 140 3.00 -6.96 19.34
CA PRO A 140 2.91 -6.03 20.47
C PRO A 140 3.79 -4.79 20.30
N LYS A 141 3.35 -3.71 20.95
CA LYS A 141 4.19 -2.53 21.19
C LYS A 141 5.24 -2.86 22.25
N ILE A 142 6.26 -2.01 22.34
CA ILE A 142 7.28 -2.16 23.39
C ILE A 142 6.58 -2.01 24.75
N PRO A 143 6.85 -2.91 25.71
CA PRO A 143 6.27 -2.81 27.03
C PRO A 143 6.61 -1.49 27.71
N TRP A 144 5.70 -0.98 28.55
CA TRP A 144 5.85 0.34 29.16
C TRP A 144 7.12 0.45 30.03
N TYR A 145 7.51 -0.64 30.69
CA TYR A 145 8.70 -0.73 31.54
C TYR A 145 10.03 -0.75 30.76
N GLU A 146 10.00 -0.83 29.43
CA GLU A 146 11.17 -0.72 28.54
C GLU A 146 11.22 0.62 27.78
N ILE A 147 10.25 1.52 27.99
CA ILE A 147 10.16 2.81 27.27
C ILE A 147 11.41 3.67 27.51
N TRP A 148 11.99 3.64 28.72
CA TRP A 148 13.20 4.39 29.04
C TRP A 148 14.43 3.96 28.21
N GLN A 149 14.42 2.74 27.67
CA GLN A 149 15.41 2.26 26.68
C GLN A 149 14.77 2.00 25.31
N TYR A 150 13.74 2.77 24.94
CA TYR A 150 12.91 2.50 23.75
C TYR A 150 13.74 2.16 22.52
N GLN A 151 14.76 2.95 22.19
CA GLN A 151 15.60 2.71 21.01
C GLN A 151 16.29 1.34 21.07
N LYS A 152 16.88 0.97 22.21
CA LYS A 152 17.57 -0.31 22.37
C LYS A 152 16.61 -1.50 22.31
N ALA A 153 15.43 -1.39 22.93
CA ALA A 153 14.40 -2.41 22.86
C ALA A 153 13.82 -2.53 21.44
N ASN A 154 13.52 -1.40 20.79
CA ASN A 154 12.91 -1.34 19.47
C ASN A 154 13.80 -1.87 18.35
N TYR A 155 15.11 -1.68 18.47
CA TYR A 155 16.10 -2.12 17.48
C TYR A 155 16.82 -3.41 17.88
N ASN A 156 16.34 -4.11 18.91
CA ASN A 156 16.81 -5.44 19.20
C ASN A 156 16.50 -6.37 18.01
N LYS A 157 17.50 -7.10 17.52
CA LYS A 157 17.36 -7.97 16.34
C LYS A 157 16.25 -9.02 16.53
N LYS A 158 16.15 -9.63 17.71
CA LYS A 158 15.12 -10.62 18.03
C LYS A 158 13.73 -9.98 17.97
N TRP A 159 13.59 -8.80 18.58
CA TRP A 159 12.34 -8.04 18.57
C TRP A 159 11.89 -7.66 17.15
N LEU A 160 12.84 -7.22 16.30
CA LEU A 160 12.54 -6.91 14.90
C LEU A 160 12.08 -8.16 14.13
N ILE A 161 12.72 -9.32 14.33
CA ILE A 161 12.31 -10.56 13.67
C ILE A 161 10.89 -10.98 14.09
N GLU A 162 10.59 -10.98 15.39
CA GLU A 162 9.26 -11.31 15.90
C GLU A 162 8.19 -10.35 15.37
N ARG A 163 8.52 -9.05 15.35
CA ARG A 163 7.64 -8.03 14.78
C ARG A 163 7.42 -8.24 13.29
N ARG A 164 8.46 -8.53 12.50
CA ARG A 164 8.35 -8.85 11.07
C ARG A 164 7.36 -9.98 10.82
N ILE A 165 7.52 -11.09 11.55
CA ILE A 165 6.66 -12.27 11.45
C ILE A 165 5.21 -11.91 11.80
N GLY A 166 5.00 -11.17 12.89
CA GLY A 166 3.67 -10.74 13.29
C GLY A 166 3.00 -9.82 12.27
N LEU A 167 3.74 -8.91 11.63
CA LEU A 167 3.22 -8.04 10.57
C LEU A 167 2.85 -8.85 9.31
N GLU A 168 3.65 -9.85 8.96
CA GLU A 168 3.36 -10.76 7.84
C GLU A 168 2.10 -11.58 8.09
N ILE A 169 1.95 -12.16 9.28
CA ILE A 169 0.74 -12.89 9.69
C ILE A 169 -0.48 -11.96 9.66
N PHE A 170 -0.33 -10.74 10.20
CA PHE A 170 -1.41 -9.75 10.22
C PHE A 170 -1.90 -9.40 8.82
N LEU A 171 -0.99 -9.07 7.89
CA LEU A 171 -1.39 -8.71 6.53
C LEU A 171 -1.98 -9.89 5.76
N ASN A 172 -1.37 -11.08 5.85
CA ASN A 172 -1.94 -12.27 5.21
C ASN A 172 -3.33 -12.60 5.76
N GLY A 173 -3.55 -12.49 7.08
CA GLY A 173 -4.86 -12.73 7.66
C GLY A 173 -5.94 -11.72 7.21
N ILE A 174 -5.55 -10.50 6.84
CA ILE A 174 -6.46 -9.52 6.23
C ILE A 174 -6.72 -9.85 4.76
N VAL A 175 -5.68 -10.02 3.94
CA VAL A 175 -5.85 -10.13 2.49
C VAL A 175 -6.38 -11.49 2.02
N LEU A 176 -6.23 -12.54 2.83
CA LEU A 176 -6.77 -13.87 2.54
C LEU A 176 -8.22 -14.02 3.00
N ASN A 177 -8.69 -13.14 3.88
CA ASN A 177 -10.07 -13.15 4.34
C ASN A 177 -10.96 -12.40 3.34
N GLN A 178 -11.70 -13.15 2.51
CA GLN A 178 -12.53 -12.60 1.45
C GLN A 178 -13.59 -11.63 1.97
N ASP A 179 -14.20 -11.91 3.13
CA ASP A 179 -15.22 -11.05 3.73
C ASP A 179 -14.64 -9.66 4.06
N VAL A 180 -13.43 -9.63 4.64
CA VAL A 180 -12.72 -8.37 4.92
C VAL A 180 -12.32 -7.67 3.62
N VAL A 181 -11.80 -8.40 2.64
CA VAL A 181 -11.37 -7.84 1.36
C VAL A 181 -12.54 -7.22 0.60
N GLN A 182 -13.72 -7.85 0.58
CA GLN A 182 -14.90 -7.32 -0.10
C GLN A 182 -15.32 -5.96 0.49
N ILE A 183 -15.32 -5.84 1.82
CA ILE A 183 -15.73 -4.61 2.50
C ILE A 183 -14.66 -3.52 2.43
N CYS A 184 -13.39 -3.90 2.54
CA CYS A 184 -12.28 -2.97 2.76
C CYS A 184 -11.28 -2.91 1.59
N ARG A 185 -11.68 -3.32 0.37
CA ARG A 185 -10.78 -3.40 -0.79
C ARG A 185 -10.06 -2.07 -1.05
N SER A 186 -10.81 -0.96 -1.00
CA SER A 186 -10.27 0.39 -1.20
C SER A 186 -9.20 0.76 -0.18
N GLU A 187 -9.42 0.41 1.08
CA GLU A 187 -8.54 0.71 2.20
C GLU A 187 -7.26 -0.13 2.13
N ILE A 188 -7.38 -1.40 1.72
CA ILE A 188 -6.23 -2.28 1.45
C ILE A 188 -5.39 -1.70 0.31
N LEU A 189 -6.00 -1.37 -0.84
CA LEU A 189 -5.28 -0.82 -1.98
C LEU A 189 -4.59 0.50 -1.62
N ARG A 190 -5.30 1.41 -0.94
CA ARG A 190 -4.72 2.68 -0.47
C ARG A 190 -3.52 2.46 0.43
N PHE A 191 -3.60 1.51 1.36
CA PHE A 191 -2.46 1.15 2.22
C PHE A 191 -1.26 0.67 1.40
N LEU A 192 -1.47 -0.01 0.27
CA LEU A 192 -0.40 -0.54 -0.57
C LEU A 192 0.21 0.49 -1.52
N GLU A 193 -0.62 1.42 -2.01
CA GLU A 193 -0.21 2.46 -2.96
C GLU A 193 0.48 3.64 -2.29
N GLU A 194 -0.04 4.13 -1.17
CA GLU A 194 0.49 5.32 -0.51
C GLU A 194 1.87 5.01 0.11
N PRO A 195 2.93 5.79 -0.15
CA PRO A 195 4.17 5.67 0.61
C PRO A 195 3.93 6.08 2.08
N SER A 196 4.77 5.59 3.00
CA SER A 196 4.74 6.10 4.37
C SER A 196 5.08 7.60 4.34
N PRO A 197 4.32 8.48 5.03
CA PRO A 197 4.67 9.89 5.10
C PRO A 197 6.01 10.06 5.82
N GLU A 198 6.89 10.87 5.21
CA GLU A 198 8.23 11.21 5.73
C GLU A 198 8.17 11.77 7.16
#